data_AF-A0A1L9PRV5-F1
#
_entry.id   AF-A0A1L9PRV5-F1
#
_cell.length_a   1.000
_cell.length_b   1.000
_cell.length_c   1.000
_cell.angle_alpha   90.00
_cell.angle_beta   90.00
_cell.angle_gamma   90.00
#
_symmetry.space_group_name_H-M   'P 1'
#
loop_
_entity.id
_entity.type
_entity.pdbx_description
1 polymer ?
#
loop_
_entity_poly.entity_id
_entity_poly.type
_entity_poly.pdbx_seq_one_letter_code
_entity_poly.pdbx_strand_id
1 'polypeptide(L)'
;MTPFTKITLALCAILSTLLPLTQAQAPQGKPYTDPKTNITFSTWEIGETSGAGPFTFGLALPSNALKTDATEFIGYMKCAPANGWCGVSLGGSMTNALLVVAYADDKQNVKQTLRFTAEYTLPGVYEGNATIKPIASEVSKDSFTTVFRCEECLRWAQNGTEGAAATSSGNLDLAFAVEAEGPEEGCADEAKLRKHSGQGTWVGFVDNSTVSESYEKWAGTAETVRGGC
;
A
#
# COMPACT_ATOMS: atom_id res chain seq x y z
N MET A 1 -72.74 -31.73 -19.05
CA MET A 1 -72.08 -30.59 -18.37
C MET A 1 -70.62 -30.61 -18.76
N THR A 2 -70.26 -29.65 -19.62
CA THR A 2 -68.91 -29.21 -20.03
C THR A 2 -68.13 -28.62 -18.85
N PRO A 3 -66.85 -28.19 -18.99
CA PRO A 3 -65.70 -28.62 -19.82
C PRO A 3 -64.33 -28.53 -19.06
N PHE A 4 -63.23 -28.35 -19.81
CA PHE A 4 -61.90 -27.75 -19.52
C PHE A 4 -60.72 -28.73 -19.66
N THR A 5 -59.99 -28.76 -20.78
CA THR A 5 -59.13 -27.74 -21.43
C THR A 5 -57.77 -27.57 -20.74
N LYS A 6 -56.75 -27.84 -21.56
CA LYS A 6 -55.30 -27.63 -21.44
C LYS A 6 -54.92 -26.33 -20.69
N ILE A 7 -53.76 -26.30 -20.05
CA ILE A 7 -52.73 -25.26 -20.25
C ILE A 7 -51.41 -25.70 -19.59
N THR A 8 -50.38 -25.74 -20.43
CA THR A 8 -48.96 -25.89 -20.12
C THR A 8 -48.44 -24.63 -19.43
N LEU A 9 -47.72 -24.75 -18.32
CA LEU A 9 -46.81 -23.68 -17.85
C LEU A 9 -45.58 -24.32 -17.21
N ALA A 10 -44.55 -24.55 -18.04
CA ALA A 10 -43.19 -24.76 -17.57
C ALA A 10 -42.62 -23.39 -17.18
N LEU A 11 -42.65 -23.09 -15.87
CA LEU A 11 -42.04 -21.89 -15.31
C LEU A 11 -40.53 -22.14 -15.19
N CYS A 12 -39.78 -21.82 -16.24
CA CYS A 12 -38.32 -21.79 -16.16
C CYS A 12 -37.93 -20.48 -15.45
N ALA A 13 -37.79 -20.55 -14.13
CA ALA A 13 -37.26 -19.43 -13.33
C ALA A 13 -35.78 -19.27 -13.66
N ILE A 14 -35.46 -18.29 -14.51
CA ILE A 14 -34.09 -17.87 -14.78
C ILE A 14 -33.62 -17.10 -13.55
N LEU A 15 -33.11 -17.82 -12.56
CA LEU A 15 -32.44 -17.25 -11.40
C LEU A 15 -31.15 -16.62 -11.89
N SER A 16 -31.21 -15.35 -12.30
CA SER A 16 -30.04 -14.54 -12.62
C SER A 16 -29.27 -14.36 -11.32
N THR A 17 -28.28 -15.22 -11.11
CA THR A 17 -27.31 -15.10 -10.05
C THR A 17 -26.55 -13.79 -10.29
N LEU A 18 -26.88 -12.78 -9.49
CA LEU A 18 -26.02 -11.61 -9.26
C LEU A 18 -24.71 -12.14 -8.67
N LEU A 19 -23.79 -12.54 -9.53
CA LEU A 19 -22.39 -12.73 -9.17
C LEU A 19 -21.91 -11.35 -8.70
N PRO A 20 -21.45 -11.18 -7.45
CA PRO A 20 -20.74 -9.98 -7.09
C PRO A 20 -19.55 -9.88 -8.04
N LEU A 21 -19.46 -8.77 -8.78
CA LEU A 21 -18.28 -8.41 -9.55
C LEU A 21 -17.12 -8.35 -8.57
N THR A 22 -16.37 -9.43 -8.45
CA THR A 22 -15.07 -9.40 -7.80
C THR A 22 -14.21 -8.52 -8.69
N GLN A 23 -14.06 -7.26 -8.30
CA GLN A 23 -13.12 -6.35 -8.97
C GLN A 23 -11.71 -6.87 -8.67
N ALA A 24 -11.18 -7.69 -9.57
CA ALA A 24 -9.76 -7.97 -9.59
C ALA A 24 -9.03 -6.64 -9.77
N GLN A 25 -8.06 -6.36 -8.90
CA GLN A 25 -7.25 -5.16 -9.04
C GLN A 25 -6.43 -5.29 -10.32
N ALA A 26 -6.46 -4.26 -11.16
CA ALA A 26 -5.62 -4.23 -12.35
C ALA A 26 -4.15 -4.24 -11.91
N PRO A 27 -3.33 -5.18 -12.39
CA PRO A 27 -1.94 -5.26 -11.96
C PRO A 27 -1.12 -4.08 -12.49
N GLN A 28 -1.57 -3.45 -13.58
CA GLN A 28 -0.97 -2.24 -14.11
C GLN A 28 -1.39 -1.01 -13.30
N GLY A 29 -0.41 -0.30 -12.76
CA GLY A 29 -0.67 0.94 -12.04
C GLY A 29 -1.14 2.06 -12.97
N LYS A 30 -1.87 3.01 -12.39
CA LYS A 30 -2.33 4.22 -13.07
C LYS A 30 -1.34 5.36 -12.79
N PRO A 31 -0.89 6.10 -13.80
CA PRO A 31 -0.08 7.29 -13.59
C PRO A 31 -0.83 8.32 -12.74
N TYR A 32 -0.17 8.85 -11.71
CA TYR A 32 -0.66 9.91 -10.85
C TYR A 32 0.46 10.89 -10.57
N THR A 33 0.24 12.18 -10.84
CA THR A 33 1.18 13.24 -10.46
C THR A 33 0.64 13.94 -9.22
N ASP A 34 1.40 13.85 -8.13
CA ASP A 34 1.05 14.55 -6.90
C ASP A 34 1.15 16.07 -7.12
N PRO A 35 0.07 16.85 -6.94
CA PRO A 35 0.09 18.28 -7.23
C PRO A 35 0.98 19.09 -6.29
N LYS A 36 1.31 18.56 -5.10
CA LYS A 36 2.13 19.25 -4.10
C LYS A 36 3.63 19.14 -4.40
N THR A 37 4.08 17.95 -4.78
CA THR A 37 5.50 17.64 -5.04
C THR A 37 5.85 17.61 -6.53
N ASN A 38 4.84 17.51 -7.41
CA ASN A 38 5.00 17.30 -8.85
C ASN A 38 5.79 16.02 -9.19
N ILE A 39 5.74 15.01 -8.32
CA ILE A 39 6.29 13.67 -8.54
C ILE A 39 5.21 12.82 -9.20
N THR A 40 5.59 12.09 -10.25
CA THR A 40 4.70 11.13 -10.92
C THR A 40 4.96 9.72 -10.41
N PHE A 41 3.88 9.03 -10.05
CA PHE A 41 3.86 7.67 -9.52
C PHE A 41 3.05 6.77 -10.44
N SER A 42 3.40 5.48 -10.48
CA SER A 42 2.47 4.42 -10.85
C SER A 42 1.69 4.03 -9.59
N THR A 43 0.35 4.11 -9.63
CA THR A 43 -0.52 3.93 -8.45
C THR A 43 -1.52 2.80 -8.58
N TRP A 44 -1.78 2.13 -7.46
CA TRP A 44 -2.82 1.11 -7.32
C TRP A 44 -3.83 1.57 -6.27
N GLU A 45 -5.08 1.71 -6.71
CA GLU A 45 -6.21 2.06 -5.86
C GLU A 45 -6.88 0.78 -5.37
N ILE A 46 -6.97 0.66 -4.06
CA ILE A 46 -7.66 -0.39 -3.32
C ILE A 46 -8.94 0.24 -2.78
N GLY A 47 -10.08 -0.36 -3.15
CA GLY A 47 -11.39 0.08 -2.68
C GLY A 47 -11.56 -0.07 -1.17
N GLU A 48 -12.71 0.35 -0.67
CA GLU A 48 -13.06 0.13 0.74
C GLU A 48 -12.98 -1.35 1.11
N THR A 49 -12.43 -1.63 2.29
CA THR A 49 -12.32 -2.98 2.83
C THR A 49 -12.98 -3.03 4.20
N SER A 50 -13.24 -4.23 4.72
CA SER A 50 -14.01 -4.41 5.96
C SER A 50 -13.50 -3.52 7.10
N GLY A 51 -14.25 -2.46 7.41
CA GLY A 51 -13.98 -1.55 8.53
C GLY A 51 -13.07 -0.36 8.24
N ALA A 52 -12.42 -0.26 7.07
CA ALA A 52 -11.51 0.84 6.73
C ALA A 52 -11.78 1.41 5.33
N GLY A 53 -11.39 2.67 5.13
CA GLY A 53 -11.60 3.38 3.86
C GLY A 53 -10.70 2.87 2.74
N PRO A 54 -10.78 3.49 1.55
CA PRO A 54 -9.91 3.14 0.44
C PRO A 54 -8.44 3.42 0.77
N PHE A 55 -7.55 2.66 0.14
CA PHE A 55 -6.11 2.84 0.22
C PHE A 55 -5.52 3.00 -1.17
N THR A 56 -4.53 3.88 -1.33
CA THR A 56 -3.77 4.01 -2.58
C THR A 56 -2.30 3.88 -2.26
N PHE A 57 -1.61 2.98 -2.96
CA PHE A 57 -0.16 2.89 -2.94
C PHE A 57 0.40 3.34 -4.29
N GLY A 58 1.49 4.09 -4.26
CA GLY A 58 2.19 4.56 -5.45
C GLY A 58 3.68 4.36 -5.34
N LEU A 59 4.30 4.08 -6.48
CA LEU A 59 5.74 3.89 -6.64
C LEU A 59 6.30 4.78 -7.75
N ALA A 60 7.41 5.44 -7.46
CA ALA A 60 8.33 5.98 -8.44
C ALA A 60 9.72 5.38 -8.19
N LEU A 61 10.39 4.96 -9.25
CA LEU A 61 11.66 4.23 -9.21
C LEU A 61 12.75 4.92 -10.04
N PRO A 62 14.04 4.63 -9.75
CA PRO A 62 15.15 5.04 -10.60
C PRO A 62 14.96 4.61 -12.07
N SER A 63 15.48 5.39 -13.02
CA SER A 63 15.30 5.14 -14.45
C SER A 63 15.81 3.78 -14.93
N ASN A 64 16.79 3.20 -14.23
CA ASN A 64 17.35 1.89 -14.53
C ASN A 64 16.68 0.71 -13.80
N ALA A 65 15.63 0.94 -12.99
CA ALA A 65 15.04 -0.10 -12.14
C ALA A 65 14.42 -1.29 -12.90
N LEU A 66 14.10 -1.12 -14.18
CA LEU A 66 13.64 -2.20 -15.08
C LEU A 66 14.78 -3.09 -15.61
N LYS A 67 16.04 -2.68 -15.43
CA LYS A 67 17.23 -3.41 -15.90
C LYS A 67 18.07 -3.95 -14.75
N THR A 68 18.07 -3.24 -13.63
CA THR A 68 18.80 -3.58 -12.42
C THR A 68 17.89 -3.33 -11.24
N ASP A 69 17.81 -4.29 -10.32
CA ASP A 69 16.94 -4.14 -9.16
C ASP A 69 17.31 -2.88 -8.37
N ALA A 70 16.34 -2.00 -8.18
CA ALA A 70 16.50 -0.84 -7.33
C ALA A 70 16.54 -1.30 -5.86
N THR A 71 17.31 -0.59 -5.03
CA THR A 71 17.29 -0.81 -3.58
C THR A 71 16.35 0.16 -2.86
N GLU A 72 15.94 1.24 -3.55
CA GLU A 72 15.10 2.31 -3.00
C GLU A 72 13.98 2.72 -3.95
N PHE A 73 13.03 3.47 -3.40
CA PHE A 73 11.92 4.06 -4.16
C PHE A 73 11.39 5.33 -3.48
N ILE A 74 10.61 6.12 -4.22
CA ILE A 74 9.74 7.15 -3.64
C ILE A 74 8.32 6.58 -3.59
N GLY A 75 7.77 6.51 -2.40
CA GLY A 75 6.45 5.99 -2.12
C GLY A 75 5.42 7.10 -2.02
N TYR A 76 4.21 6.83 -2.51
CA TYR A 76 3.00 7.59 -2.22
C TYR A 76 2.01 6.68 -1.50
N MET A 77 1.43 7.16 -0.40
CA MET A 77 0.34 6.47 0.29
C MET A 77 -0.79 7.46 0.54
N LYS A 78 -2.01 7.09 0.15
CA LYS A 78 -3.24 7.76 0.56
C LYS A 78 -4.08 6.79 1.37
N CYS A 79 -4.44 7.19 2.58
CA CYS A 79 -5.01 6.29 3.57
C CYS A 79 -6.27 6.88 4.17
N ALA A 80 -7.28 6.05 4.34
CA ALA A 80 -8.56 6.43 4.90
C ALA A 80 -9.03 5.37 5.94
N PRO A 81 -9.69 5.79 7.03
CA PRO A 81 -9.99 7.18 7.39
C PRO A 81 -8.74 7.95 7.88
N ALA A 82 -8.84 9.28 8.01
CA ALA A 82 -7.73 10.13 8.45
C ALA A 82 -7.16 9.76 9.83
N ASN A 83 -8.00 9.22 10.71
CA ASN A 83 -7.65 8.78 12.07
C ASN A 83 -7.24 7.30 12.14
N GLY A 84 -7.11 6.62 11.01
CA GLY A 84 -6.71 5.22 10.91
C GLY A 84 -5.21 5.04 10.68
N TRP A 85 -4.83 3.81 10.33
CA TRP A 85 -3.50 3.51 9.81
C TRP A 85 -3.59 2.61 8.57
N CYS A 86 -2.56 2.67 7.74
CA CYS A 86 -2.40 1.87 6.55
C CYS A 86 -0.97 1.34 6.47
N GLY A 87 -0.78 0.20 5.84
CA GLY A 87 0.53 -0.36 5.62
C GLY A 87 0.62 -1.11 4.31
N VAL A 88 1.84 -1.20 3.79
CA VAL A 88 2.20 -1.99 2.62
C VAL A 88 3.32 -2.96 2.99
N SER A 89 3.21 -4.21 2.54
CA SER A 89 4.31 -5.17 2.53
C SER A 89 4.99 -5.15 1.17
N LEU A 90 6.31 -5.03 1.17
CA LEU A 90 7.13 -5.03 -0.04
C LEU A 90 7.47 -6.44 -0.55
N GLY A 91 7.00 -7.48 0.14
CA GLY A 91 7.22 -8.88 -0.23
C GLY A 91 5.94 -9.72 -0.27
N GLY A 92 4.77 -9.08 -0.38
CA GLY A 92 3.47 -9.75 -0.54
C GLY A 92 2.92 -10.49 0.68
N SER A 93 3.74 -10.74 1.71
CA SER A 93 3.32 -11.35 2.98
C SER A 93 3.51 -10.39 4.15
N MET A 94 2.70 -10.52 5.20
CA MET A 94 2.91 -9.78 6.46
C MET A 94 4.22 -10.21 7.14
N THR A 95 4.54 -11.50 7.09
CA THR A 95 5.72 -12.06 7.74
C THR A 95 6.89 -12.10 6.77
N ASN A 96 8.11 -11.97 7.28
CA ASN A 96 9.35 -12.17 6.54
C ASN A 96 9.53 -11.20 5.36
N ALA A 97 8.87 -10.03 5.41
CA ALA A 97 8.95 -8.95 4.44
C ALA A 97 9.09 -7.60 5.14
N LEU A 98 9.73 -6.63 4.48
CA LEU A 98 9.74 -5.26 4.98
C LEU A 98 8.34 -4.65 4.87
N LEU A 99 7.87 -4.09 5.98
CA LEU A 99 6.58 -3.43 6.07
C LEU A 99 6.78 -1.92 6.21
N VAL A 100 6.05 -1.14 5.42
CA VAL A 100 5.96 0.31 5.58
C VAL A 100 4.58 0.62 6.13
N VAL A 101 4.51 1.28 7.29
CA VAL A 101 3.26 1.68 7.94
C VAL A 101 3.20 3.19 8.02
N ALA A 102 2.02 3.77 7.78
CA ALA A 102 1.75 5.18 7.95
C ALA A 102 0.43 5.43 8.70
N TYR A 103 0.39 6.51 9.47
CA TYR A 103 -0.79 7.00 10.20
C TYR A 103 -0.66 8.49 10.49
N ALA A 104 -1.76 9.19 10.74
CA ALA A 104 -1.73 10.55 11.26
C ALA A 104 -1.93 10.52 12.79
N ASP A 105 -1.11 11.26 13.54
CA ASP A 105 -1.31 11.45 14.98
C ASP A 105 -2.45 12.46 15.27
N ASP A 106 -2.83 12.59 16.55
CA ASP A 106 -3.88 13.52 16.98
C ASP A 106 -3.54 14.99 16.69
N LYS A 107 -2.26 15.30 16.50
CA LYS A 107 -1.75 16.62 16.10
C LYS A 107 -1.68 16.80 14.57
N GLN A 108 -2.24 15.86 13.82
CA GLN A 108 -2.31 15.85 12.36
C GLN A 108 -0.92 15.75 11.69
N ASN A 109 0.08 15.21 12.38
CA ASN A 109 1.36 14.88 11.76
C ASN A 109 1.28 13.46 11.20
N VAL A 110 1.57 13.31 9.91
CA VAL A 110 1.68 11.98 9.31
C VAL A 110 3.03 11.37 9.68
N LYS A 111 2.98 10.19 10.30
CA LYS A 111 4.12 9.38 10.71
C LYS A 111 4.28 8.21 9.76
N GLN A 112 5.53 7.80 9.53
CA GLN A 112 5.88 6.58 8.83
C GLN A 112 6.85 5.76 9.70
N THR A 113 6.75 4.44 9.65
CA THR A 113 7.64 3.54 10.37
C THR A 113 7.90 2.29 9.54
N LEU A 114 9.13 1.77 9.62
CA LEU A 114 9.53 0.52 9.00
C LEU A 114 9.42 -0.60 10.02
N ARG A 115 8.69 -1.65 9.68
CA ARG A 115 8.38 -2.76 10.58
C ARG A 115 8.73 -4.11 9.96
N PHE A 116 8.92 -5.09 10.84
CA PHE A 116 9.20 -6.47 10.44
C PHE A 116 8.69 -7.45 11.48
N THR A 117 8.26 -8.63 11.02
CA THR A 117 7.93 -9.77 11.89
C THR A 117 8.14 -11.09 11.17
N ALA A 118 8.51 -12.14 11.90
CA ALA A 118 8.54 -13.51 11.41
C ALA A 118 7.23 -14.26 11.69
N GLU A 119 6.35 -13.68 12.51
CA GLU A 119 5.12 -14.31 13.02
C GLU A 119 3.91 -13.38 12.84
N TYR A 120 2.70 -13.92 12.96
CA TYR A 120 1.46 -13.14 12.96
C TYR A 120 1.20 -12.47 14.32
N THR A 121 2.16 -11.67 14.75
CA THR A 121 2.16 -10.87 15.98
C THR A 121 2.40 -9.40 15.63
N LEU A 122 2.38 -8.49 16.63
CA LEU A 122 2.65 -7.07 16.41
C LEU A 122 4.04 -6.90 15.77
N PRO A 123 4.15 -6.32 14.56
CA PRO A 123 5.45 -6.10 13.94
C PRO A 123 6.35 -5.18 14.74
N GLY A 124 7.55 -5.67 15.04
CA GLY A 124 8.60 -4.89 15.69
C GLY A 124 9.20 -3.86 14.74
N VAL A 125 10.03 -2.97 15.27
CA VAL A 125 10.81 -2.03 14.47
C VAL A 125 11.74 -2.81 13.53
N TYR A 126 11.86 -2.34 12.30
CA TYR A 126 12.86 -2.88 11.39
C TYR A 126 14.25 -2.34 11.74
N GLU A 127 15.18 -3.24 12.04
CA GLU A 127 16.54 -2.92 12.52
C GLU A 127 17.61 -3.02 11.42
N GLY A 128 17.21 -3.39 10.19
CA GLY A 128 18.12 -3.42 9.05
C GLY A 128 18.47 -2.02 8.52
N ASN A 129 19.15 -1.99 7.38
CA ASN A 129 19.74 -0.75 6.83
C ASN A 129 18.73 0.22 6.18
N ALA A 130 17.47 -0.17 6.08
CA ALA A 130 16.46 0.64 5.41
C ALA A 130 16.12 1.90 6.22
N THR A 131 15.89 3.00 5.51
CA THR A 131 15.44 4.25 6.14
C THR A 131 14.27 4.84 5.36
N ILE A 132 13.38 5.51 6.09
CA ILE A 132 12.26 6.25 5.52
C ILE A 132 12.43 7.73 5.82
N LYS A 133 12.32 8.56 4.77
CA LYS A 133 12.51 10.00 4.82
C LYS A 133 11.28 10.70 4.24
N PRO A 134 10.55 11.51 5.03
CA PRO A 134 9.40 12.25 4.54
C PRO A 134 9.78 13.20 3.40
N ILE A 135 8.88 13.41 2.45
CA ILE A 135 8.97 14.45 1.41
C ILE A 135 7.82 15.44 1.57
N ALA A 136 6.60 14.92 1.70
CA ALA A 136 5.40 15.71 1.90
C ALA A 136 4.30 14.88 2.54
N SER A 137 3.41 15.51 3.30
CA SER A 137 2.19 14.89 3.77
C SER A 137 1.07 15.90 3.85
N GLU A 138 -0.17 15.41 3.93
CA GLU A 138 -1.36 16.22 4.11
C GLU A 138 -2.42 15.41 4.86
N VAL A 139 -3.08 16.02 5.84
CA VAL A 139 -4.24 15.43 6.50
C VAL A 139 -5.47 16.22 6.07
N SER A 140 -6.48 15.49 5.60
CA SER A 140 -7.80 16.00 5.24
C SER A 140 -8.86 15.37 6.14
N LYS A 141 -10.11 15.78 5.99
CA LYS A 141 -11.22 15.28 6.83
C LYS A 141 -11.36 13.75 6.77
N ASP A 142 -11.25 13.17 5.59
CA ASP A 142 -11.60 11.76 5.36
C ASP A 142 -10.36 10.88 5.10
N SER A 143 -9.19 11.47 4.87
CA SER A 143 -7.96 10.75 4.54
C SER A 143 -6.70 11.54 4.89
N PHE A 144 -5.56 10.86 4.93
CA PHE A 144 -4.25 11.52 4.87
C PHE A 144 -3.43 10.99 3.69
N THR A 145 -2.47 11.79 3.24
CA THR A 145 -1.47 11.40 2.23
C THR A 145 -0.08 11.54 2.78
N THR A 146 0.83 10.72 2.28
CA THR A 146 2.27 10.87 2.48
C THR A 146 3.04 10.50 1.23
N VAL A 147 4.06 11.29 0.95
CA VAL A 147 5.14 11.05 -0.01
C VAL A 147 6.43 10.90 0.79
N PHE A 148 7.18 9.84 0.54
CA PHE A 148 8.42 9.54 1.27
C PHE A 148 9.43 8.87 0.36
N ARG A 149 10.71 9.06 0.64
CA ARG A 149 11.78 8.23 0.08
C ARG A 149 12.05 7.06 1.03
N CYS A 150 12.14 5.86 0.48
CA CYS A 150 12.45 4.64 1.22
C CYS A 150 13.79 4.08 0.71
N GLU A 151 14.87 4.43 1.40
CA GLU A 151 16.24 4.00 1.06
C GLU A 151 16.48 2.57 1.55
N GLU A 152 17.11 1.73 0.72
CA GLU A 152 17.40 0.31 1.03
C GLU A 152 16.16 -0.52 1.44
N CYS A 153 14.96 -0.11 1.01
CA CYS A 153 13.71 -0.78 1.37
C CYS A 153 13.34 -1.97 0.48
N LEU A 154 13.92 -2.10 -0.72
CA LEU A 154 13.59 -3.19 -1.65
C LEU A 154 14.43 -4.46 -1.39
N ARG A 155 15.24 -4.44 -0.33
CA ARG A 155 15.98 -5.59 0.19
C ARG A 155 15.90 -5.54 1.71
N TRP A 156 15.69 -6.68 2.35
CA TRP A 156 15.59 -6.72 3.80
C TRP A 156 16.30 -7.92 4.39
N ALA A 157 16.78 -7.73 5.61
CA ALA A 157 17.43 -8.75 6.40
C ALA A 157 17.17 -8.45 7.89
N GLN A 158 16.51 -9.37 8.60
CA GLN A 158 16.29 -9.27 10.04
C GLN A 158 16.07 -10.65 10.65
N ASN A 159 16.65 -10.90 11.82
CA ASN A 159 16.48 -12.14 12.58
C ASN A 159 16.80 -13.42 11.78
N GLY A 160 17.78 -13.36 10.87
CA GLY A 160 18.19 -14.49 10.03
C GLY A 160 17.28 -14.75 8.82
N THR A 161 16.24 -13.93 8.62
CA THR A 161 15.41 -13.93 7.42
C THR A 161 15.88 -12.84 6.47
N GLU A 162 16.06 -13.18 5.20
CA GLU A 162 16.38 -12.25 4.12
C GLU A 162 15.34 -12.32 3.00
N GLY A 163 15.12 -11.20 2.31
CA GLY A 163 14.25 -11.14 1.13
C GLY A 163 14.49 -9.88 0.31
N ALA A 164 13.91 -9.84 -0.87
CA ALA A 164 14.03 -8.71 -1.79
C ALA A 164 12.85 -8.62 -2.75
N ALA A 165 12.61 -7.41 -3.24
CA ALA A 165 11.66 -7.08 -4.28
C ALA A 165 12.43 -6.79 -5.58
N ALA A 166 12.29 -7.66 -6.59
CA ALA A 166 13.05 -7.58 -7.83
C ALA A 166 12.36 -6.69 -8.87
N THR A 167 12.64 -5.39 -8.88
CA THR A 167 12.02 -4.43 -9.83
C THR A 167 12.31 -4.77 -11.29
N SER A 168 13.48 -5.36 -11.58
CA SER A 168 13.87 -5.75 -12.94
C SER A 168 13.03 -6.90 -13.52
N SER A 169 12.29 -7.63 -12.66
CA SER A 169 11.33 -8.65 -13.11
C SER A 169 10.06 -8.07 -13.72
N GLY A 170 9.84 -6.76 -13.58
CA GLY A 170 8.63 -6.06 -14.03
C GLY A 170 7.41 -6.32 -13.15
N ASN A 171 7.54 -7.03 -12.03
CA ASN A 171 6.44 -7.39 -11.14
C ASN A 171 6.89 -7.27 -9.68
N LEU A 172 6.05 -6.68 -8.83
CA LEU A 172 6.23 -6.64 -7.39
C LEU A 172 5.05 -7.33 -6.71
N ASP A 173 5.33 -8.35 -5.89
CA ASP A 173 4.33 -8.94 -5.02
C ASP A 173 4.14 -8.03 -3.80
N LEU A 174 2.97 -7.42 -3.70
CA LEU A 174 2.65 -6.43 -2.68
C LEU A 174 1.44 -6.89 -1.86
N ALA A 175 1.40 -6.43 -0.61
CA ALA A 175 0.23 -6.59 0.24
C ALA A 175 -0.11 -5.29 0.94
N PHE A 176 -1.38 -5.13 1.32
CA PHE A 176 -1.81 -4.00 2.13
C PHE A 176 -2.49 -4.48 3.41
N ALA A 177 -2.48 -3.59 4.39
CA ALA A 177 -3.23 -3.69 5.63
C ALA A 177 -3.79 -2.31 5.97
N VAL A 178 -5.02 -2.24 6.44
CA VAL A 178 -5.69 -1.00 6.84
C VAL A 178 -6.54 -1.19 8.09
N GLU A 179 -6.66 -0.13 8.86
CA GLU A 179 -7.44 -0.10 10.10
C GLU A 179 -8.01 1.31 10.33
N ALA A 180 -9.23 1.40 10.85
CA ALA A 180 -9.89 2.68 11.09
C ALA A 180 -9.46 3.38 12.38
N GLU A 181 -8.77 2.67 13.26
CA GLU A 181 -8.23 3.21 14.50
C GLU A 181 -6.70 3.25 14.46
N GLY A 182 -6.15 4.47 14.44
CA GLY A 182 -4.73 4.74 14.55
C GLY A 182 -4.13 4.35 15.91
N PRO A 183 -2.81 4.25 16.01
CA PRO A 183 -2.13 4.04 17.29
C PRO A 183 -2.23 5.29 18.20
N GLU A 184 -1.96 5.11 19.49
CA GLU A 184 -1.83 6.22 20.45
C GLU A 184 -0.65 7.14 20.11
N GLU A 185 -0.67 8.38 20.63
CA GLU A 185 0.43 9.33 20.47
C GLU A 185 1.78 8.76 20.94
N GLY A 186 2.85 9.03 20.19
CA GLY A 186 4.20 8.63 20.53
C GLY A 186 5.15 8.65 19.35
N CYS A 187 6.36 8.14 19.54
CA CYS A 187 7.27 7.86 18.45
C CYS A 187 6.69 6.81 17.51
N ALA A 188 6.87 6.97 16.20
CA ALA A 188 6.33 6.05 15.20
C ALA A 188 6.88 4.63 15.35
N ASP A 189 8.12 4.50 15.81
CA ASP A 189 8.77 3.21 16.07
C ASP A 189 8.24 2.51 17.34
N GLU A 190 7.59 3.24 18.24
CA GLU A 190 6.96 2.70 19.45
C GLU A 190 5.44 2.47 19.27
N ALA A 191 4.90 2.84 18.10
CA ALA A 191 3.47 2.74 17.82
C ALA A 191 2.93 1.33 18.05
N LYS A 192 1.86 1.23 18.85
CA LYS A 192 1.12 0.00 19.11
C LYS A 192 -0.04 -0.11 18.13
N LEU A 193 0.19 -0.79 17.02
CA LEU A 193 -0.81 -0.99 15.99
C LEU A 193 -1.80 -2.07 16.44
N ARG A 194 -3.10 -1.77 16.33
CA ARG A 194 -4.13 -2.83 16.39
C ARG A 194 -4.00 -3.73 15.16
N LYS A 195 -4.58 -4.93 15.23
CA LYS A 195 -4.69 -5.80 14.04
C LYS A 195 -5.57 -5.10 13.00
N HIS A 196 -5.13 -5.10 11.74
CA HIS A 196 -5.91 -4.55 10.62
C HIS A 196 -7.28 -5.24 10.47
N SER A 197 -8.30 -4.44 10.17
CA SER A 197 -9.63 -4.90 9.78
C SER A 197 -9.71 -5.26 8.30
N GLY A 198 -8.87 -4.64 7.45
CA GLY A 198 -8.78 -4.88 6.01
C GLY A 198 -7.38 -5.28 5.56
N GLN A 199 -7.29 -6.23 4.64
CA GLN A 199 -6.03 -6.71 4.07
C GLN A 199 -6.23 -7.30 2.67
N GLY A 200 -5.14 -7.43 1.92
CA GLY A 200 -5.13 -8.13 0.65
C GLY A 200 -3.75 -8.12 0.01
N THR A 201 -3.63 -8.80 -1.13
CA THR A 201 -2.40 -8.86 -1.93
C THR A 201 -2.71 -8.50 -3.37
N TRP A 202 -1.73 -7.94 -4.07
CA TRP A 202 -1.78 -7.72 -5.51
C TRP A 202 -0.39 -7.78 -6.10
N VAL A 203 -0.33 -8.02 -7.40
CA VAL A 203 0.91 -7.88 -8.18
C VAL A 203 0.91 -6.48 -8.79
N GLY A 204 1.90 -5.68 -8.43
CA GLY A 204 2.15 -4.38 -9.05
C GLY A 204 3.09 -4.51 -10.24
N PHE A 205 2.61 -4.27 -11.45
CA PHE A 205 3.47 -4.21 -12.63
C PHE A 205 4.37 -2.99 -12.58
N VAL A 206 5.67 -3.23 -12.72
CA VAL A 206 6.69 -2.21 -12.89
C VAL A 206 6.94 -2.07 -14.38
N ASP A 207 6.61 -0.91 -14.92
CA ASP A 207 6.76 -0.59 -16.33
C ASP A 207 7.34 0.82 -16.50
N ASN A 208 7.34 1.32 -17.74
CA ASN A 208 7.87 2.66 -18.06
C ASN A 208 7.14 3.80 -17.33
N SER A 209 5.94 3.59 -16.79
CA SER A 209 5.24 4.58 -15.97
C SER A 209 5.72 4.61 -14.52
N THR A 210 6.47 3.60 -14.09
CA THR A 210 6.98 3.47 -12.71
C THR A 210 8.41 4.03 -12.58
N VAL A 211 9.17 4.10 -13.68
CA VAL A 211 10.56 4.61 -13.68
C VAL A 211 10.66 6.03 -14.21
N SER A 212 11.64 6.80 -13.74
CA SER A 212 11.81 8.20 -14.16
C SER A 212 13.26 8.66 -14.15
N GLU A 213 13.66 9.39 -15.19
CA GLU A 213 14.96 10.11 -15.23
C GLU A 213 15.00 11.28 -14.24
N SER A 214 13.84 11.73 -13.74
CA SER A 214 13.75 12.77 -12.70
C SER A 214 13.87 12.20 -11.28
N TYR A 215 14.00 10.87 -11.14
CA TYR A 215 13.99 10.21 -9.83
C TYR A 215 15.00 10.81 -8.85
N GLU A 216 16.27 10.97 -9.24
CA GLU A 216 17.30 11.53 -8.36
C GLU A 216 16.99 12.95 -7.89
N LYS A 217 16.38 13.77 -8.76
CA LYS A 217 15.93 15.12 -8.40
C LYS A 217 14.83 15.08 -7.35
N TRP A 218 13.87 14.16 -7.49
CA TRP A 218 12.78 13.96 -6.54
C TRP A 218 13.29 13.37 -5.22
N ALA A 219 14.19 12.39 -5.27
CA ALA A 219 14.78 11.76 -4.10
C ALA A 219 15.58 12.76 -3.24
N GLY A 220 16.19 13.75 -3.89
CA GLY A 220 16.88 14.86 -3.23
C GLY A 220 15.99 15.86 -2.49
N THR A 221 14.66 15.79 -2.61
CA THR A 221 13.72 16.64 -1.83
C THR A 221 13.29 16.00 -0.52
N ALA A 222 13.71 14.77 -0.24
CA ALA A 222 13.41 14.11 1.03
C ALA A 222 14.13 14.80 2.20
N GLU A 223 13.46 14.85 3.34
CA GLU A 223 14.02 15.38 4.57
C GLU A 223 15.31 14.64 4.96
N THR A 224 16.23 15.35 5.59
CA THR A 224 17.51 14.79 6.03
C THR A 224 17.40 14.04 7.37
N VAL A 225 16.29 14.24 8.09
CA VAL A 225 15.98 13.56 9.36
C VAL A 225 15.14 12.32 9.06
N ARG A 226 15.44 11.22 9.74
CA ARG A 226 14.70 9.95 9.62
C ARG A 226 13.26 10.17 10.10
N GLY A 227 12.27 9.77 9.31
CA GLY A 227 10.90 9.67 9.80
C GLY A 227 10.82 8.58 10.88
N GLY A 228 10.30 8.91 12.05
CA GLY A 228 10.19 7.94 13.17
C GLY A 228 10.04 8.63 14.53
N CYS A 229 10.86 9.65 14.74
CA CYS A 229 10.83 10.65 15.82
C CYS A 229 11.60 11.87 15.27
#